data_AF-A0A238BV03-F1
#
_entry.id   AF-A0A238BV03-F1
#
_cell.length_a   1.000
_cell.length_b   1.000
_cell.length_c   1.000
_cell.angle_alpha   90.00
_cell.angle_beta   90.00
_cell.angle_gamma   90.00
#
_symmetry.space_group_name_H-M   'P 1'
#
loop_
_entity.id
_entity.type
_entity.pdbx_description
1 polymer ?
#
loop_
_entity_poly.entity_id
_entity_poly.type
_entity_poly.pdbx_seq_one_letter_code
_entity_poly.pdbx_strand_id
1 'polypeptide(L)'
;MDELKRIAFTAPFRYEEAVRFTSTLRNFGIYFSVLYVITIFSIKFVMTRFKPFQLTTALNLWNTWLAVFSVLGSFFTSIALFSEISNYGFVASYTKIGDFFEGTSGYWSWLFCLSKFAELGDTILIVLRKKPLIFLHWYHHVLTLNYGIISYTHHTPYNTWIIWLNFTVHSFMYSYYFLRSINIRVPAAIARNITTMQLLQFFITLLILTHEPNDQGIMEFIFGSKFEFEPARKWASEMEWTILNISLTYVVTIFAIKYAMRDRKPYDLQQPLVIWNALLAVFSILGVAKITPVFLKQIATKGYISTFTEIGPCFTDDVAGYWTFLWIISKVPELLDTIFIVLRKRPLMLMHWYHHALTGYFAIVTYANKNAYMIWVVWLNFIVHSFMYSYYMLRSLRIRVPPQIAQFITFGQIIQFAITHVVMIHLAILVSTTTNNYAVTLRGFALGTLMEVTYLVLWIRFYYVSYYANGGKKYIEHKKNIKAQ
;
A
#
# COMPACT_ATOMS: atom_id res chain seq x y z
N MET A 1 -25.66 -20.13 12.28
CA MET A 1 -26.58 -19.34 13.13
C MET A 1 -26.46 -19.76 14.59
N ASP A 2 -26.36 -21.05 14.89
CA ASP A 2 -26.32 -21.56 16.27
C ASP A 2 -25.04 -21.19 17.04
N GLU A 3 -23.90 -21.16 16.36
CA GLU A 3 -22.62 -20.76 16.97
C GLU A 3 -22.59 -19.27 17.35
N LEU A 4 -23.14 -18.39 16.49
CA LEU A 4 -23.29 -16.96 16.80
C LEU A 4 -24.18 -16.74 18.03
N LYS A 5 -25.33 -17.43 18.11
CA LYS A 5 -26.24 -17.35 19.25
C LYS A 5 -25.58 -17.85 20.52
N ARG A 6 -24.81 -18.94 20.44
CA ARG A 6 -24.05 -19.47 21.59
C ARG A 6 -23.09 -18.40 22.11
N ILE A 7 -22.26 -17.81 21.26
CA ILE A 7 -21.26 -16.82 21.69
C ILE A 7 -21.94 -15.54 22.23
N ALA A 8 -23.02 -15.10 21.59
CA ALA A 8 -23.71 -13.86 21.96
C ALA A 8 -24.45 -13.92 23.31
N PHE A 9 -24.91 -15.10 23.73
CA PHE A 9 -25.81 -15.24 24.89
C PHE A 9 -25.28 -16.15 26.00
N THR A 10 -24.10 -16.77 25.85
CA THR A 10 -23.51 -17.59 26.91
C THR A 10 -22.70 -16.71 27.88
N ALA A 11 -22.97 -16.86 29.18
CA ALA A 11 -22.19 -16.24 30.25
C ALA A 11 -21.49 -17.35 31.08
N PRO A 12 -20.18 -17.25 31.35
CA PRO A 12 -19.27 -16.16 30.99
C PRO A 12 -18.92 -16.15 29.49
N PHE A 13 -18.56 -14.98 28.98
CA PHE A 13 -18.08 -14.81 27.61
C PHE A 13 -16.79 -15.62 27.39
N ARG A 14 -16.72 -16.37 26.27
CA ARG A 14 -15.59 -17.25 25.94
C ARG A 14 -14.81 -16.68 24.76
N TYR A 15 -13.69 -16.02 25.06
CA TYR A 15 -12.85 -15.34 24.07
C TYR A 15 -12.40 -16.27 22.92
N GLU A 16 -11.95 -17.48 23.24
CA GLU A 16 -11.50 -18.47 22.24
C GLU A 16 -12.60 -18.87 21.25
N GLU A 17 -13.85 -18.97 21.69
CA GLU A 17 -14.97 -19.27 20.79
C GLU A 17 -15.27 -18.08 19.87
N ALA A 18 -15.19 -16.86 20.40
CA ALA A 18 -15.36 -15.63 19.64
C ALA A 18 -14.26 -15.45 18.58
N VAL A 19 -13.00 -15.77 18.92
CA VAL A 19 -11.89 -15.79 17.97
C VAL A 19 -12.13 -16.82 16.88
N ARG A 20 -12.51 -18.05 17.24
CA ARG A 20 -12.80 -19.11 16.27
C ARG A 20 -13.91 -18.71 15.31
N PHE A 21 -15.03 -18.18 15.81
CA PHE A 21 -16.12 -17.69 14.96
C PHE A 21 -15.65 -16.55 14.04
N THR A 22 -14.92 -15.56 14.58
CA THR A 22 -14.42 -14.43 13.81
C THR A 22 -13.43 -14.87 12.71
N SER A 23 -12.67 -15.94 12.93
CA SER A 23 -11.78 -16.52 11.91
C SER A 23 -12.55 -17.05 10.69
N THR A 24 -13.75 -17.57 10.88
CA THR A 24 -14.62 -18.00 9.76
C THR A 24 -15.08 -16.83 8.90
N LEU A 25 -15.12 -15.62 9.47
CA LEU A 25 -15.50 -14.40 8.77
C LEU A 25 -14.35 -13.78 7.98
N ARG A 26 -13.10 -14.27 8.06
CA ARG A 26 -11.94 -13.63 7.39
C ARG A 26 -12.10 -13.52 5.88
N ASN A 27 -12.33 -14.65 5.20
CA ASN A 27 -12.53 -14.65 3.76
C ASN A 27 -13.82 -13.94 3.38
N PHE A 28 -14.87 -14.13 4.19
CA PHE A 28 -16.15 -13.45 4.01
C PHE A 28 -16.00 -11.92 4.07
N GLY A 29 -15.25 -11.37 5.02
CA GLY A 29 -15.00 -9.94 5.17
C GLY A 29 -14.33 -9.32 3.95
N ILE A 30 -13.35 -10.03 3.35
CA ILE A 30 -12.68 -9.58 2.11
C ILE A 30 -13.67 -9.55 0.95
N TYR A 31 -14.40 -10.65 0.72
CA TYR A 31 -15.39 -10.71 -0.36
C TYR A 31 -16.52 -9.69 -0.15
N PHE A 32 -16.98 -9.53 1.08
CA PHE A 32 -18.00 -8.56 1.45
C PHE A 32 -17.52 -7.13 1.23
N SER A 33 -16.24 -6.84 1.48
CA SER A 33 -15.64 -5.53 1.21
C SER A 33 -15.60 -5.19 -0.28
N VAL A 34 -15.22 -6.16 -1.13
CA VAL A 34 -15.25 -5.98 -2.59
C VAL A 34 -16.68 -5.76 -3.08
N LEU A 35 -17.61 -6.59 -2.62
CA LEU A 35 -19.04 -6.47 -2.94
C LEU A 35 -19.59 -5.11 -2.49
N TYR A 36 -19.26 -4.68 -1.27
CA TYR A 36 -19.64 -3.40 -0.72
C TYR A 36 -19.15 -2.25 -1.60
N VAL A 37 -17.88 -2.25 -2.03
CA VAL A 37 -17.33 -1.21 -2.92
C VAL A 37 -18.10 -1.17 -4.24
N ILE A 38 -18.34 -2.33 -4.87
CA ILE A 38 -19.14 -2.40 -6.09
C ILE A 38 -20.55 -1.84 -5.85
N THR A 39 -21.21 -2.24 -4.77
CA THR A 39 -22.57 -1.81 -4.40
C THR A 39 -22.64 -0.30 -4.17
N ILE A 40 -21.75 0.31 -3.37
CA ILE A 40 -21.82 1.75 -3.07
C ILE A 40 -21.62 2.60 -4.34
N PHE A 41 -20.73 2.20 -5.26
CA PHE A 41 -20.51 2.92 -6.51
C PHE A 41 -21.66 2.68 -7.51
N SER A 42 -22.28 1.49 -7.47
CA SER A 42 -23.47 1.18 -8.27
C SER A 42 -24.68 1.99 -7.79
N ILE A 43 -24.94 2.05 -6.48
CA ILE A 43 -25.98 2.91 -5.90
C ILE A 43 -25.69 4.38 -6.24
N LYS A 44 -24.43 4.83 -6.13
CA LYS A 44 -24.05 6.21 -6.48
C LYS A 44 -24.34 6.52 -7.94
N PHE A 45 -24.09 5.58 -8.84
CA PHE A 45 -24.42 5.70 -10.26
C PHE A 45 -25.94 5.75 -10.49
N VAL A 46 -26.71 4.84 -9.89
CA VAL A 46 -28.18 4.82 -10.00
C VAL A 46 -28.80 6.12 -9.47
N MET A 47 -28.33 6.60 -8.31
CA MET A 47 -28.77 7.84 -7.69
C MET A 47 -28.50 9.10 -8.53
N THR A 48 -27.71 9.03 -9.61
CA THR A 48 -27.60 10.14 -10.57
C THR A 48 -28.95 10.48 -11.21
N ARG A 49 -29.82 9.47 -11.38
CA ARG A 49 -31.15 9.60 -12.00
C ARG A 49 -32.26 9.99 -11.02
N PHE A 50 -32.01 9.91 -9.71
CA PHE A 50 -33.02 10.16 -8.68
C PHE A 50 -32.74 11.44 -7.88
N LYS A 51 -33.78 12.00 -7.26
CA LYS A 51 -33.66 13.05 -6.24
C LYS A 51 -33.09 12.44 -4.94
N PRO A 52 -32.36 13.21 -4.11
CA PRO A 52 -31.83 12.70 -2.84
C PRO A 52 -32.96 12.25 -1.92
N PHE A 53 -32.82 11.07 -1.32
CA PHE A 53 -33.83 10.53 -0.42
C PHE A 53 -33.81 11.24 0.95
N GLN A 54 -35.00 11.50 1.49
CA GLN A 54 -35.18 12.11 2.81
C GLN A 54 -35.18 11.02 3.89
N LEU A 55 -33.99 10.57 4.27
CA LEU A 55 -33.79 9.47 5.23
C LEU A 55 -33.58 9.96 6.68
N THR A 56 -34.25 11.04 7.09
CA THR A 56 -33.98 11.69 8.39
C THR A 56 -34.24 10.76 9.58
N THR A 57 -35.38 10.06 9.60
CA THR A 57 -35.70 9.12 10.68
C THR A 57 -34.72 7.95 10.73
N ALA A 58 -34.41 7.35 9.58
CA ALA A 58 -33.45 6.26 9.50
C ALA A 58 -32.06 6.70 9.97
N LEU A 59 -31.60 7.89 9.55
CA LEU A 59 -30.33 8.47 9.98
C LEU A 59 -30.30 8.76 11.48
N ASN A 60 -31.39 9.30 12.04
CA ASN A 60 -31.49 9.58 13.47
C ASN A 60 -31.41 8.30 14.30
N LEU A 61 -32.19 7.28 13.94
CA LEU A 61 -32.17 5.98 14.61
C LEU A 61 -30.80 5.32 14.51
N TRP A 62 -30.19 5.37 13.32
CA TRP A 62 -28.88 4.82 13.05
C TRP A 62 -27.78 5.48 13.88
N ASN A 63 -27.71 6.82 13.87
CA ASN A 63 -26.75 7.57 14.67
C ASN A 63 -26.97 7.38 16.18
N THR A 64 -28.23 7.28 16.62
CA THR A 64 -28.56 7.03 18.04
C THR A 64 -28.04 5.67 18.48
N TRP A 65 -28.31 4.63 17.69
CA TRP A 65 -27.85 3.28 17.98
C TRP A 65 -26.31 3.21 18.05
N LEU A 66 -25.59 3.81 17.08
CA LEU A 66 -24.12 3.84 17.09
C LEU A 66 -23.56 4.68 18.24
N ALA A 67 -24.22 5.76 18.63
CA ALA A 67 -23.82 6.57 19.79
C ALA A 67 -23.96 5.77 21.09
N VAL A 68 -25.12 5.15 21.33
CA VAL A 68 -25.36 4.33 22.53
C VAL A 68 -24.39 3.14 22.59
N PHE A 69 -24.23 2.43 21.47
CA PHE A 69 -23.28 1.32 21.35
C PHE A 69 -21.86 1.77 21.70
N SER A 70 -21.43 2.92 21.18
CA SER A 70 -20.07 3.43 21.38
C SER A 70 -19.84 3.99 22.79
N VAL A 71 -20.84 4.62 23.41
CA VAL A 71 -20.77 5.09 24.81
C VAL A 71 -20.65 3.91 25.77
N LEU A 72 -21.49 2.89 25.60
CA LEU A 72 -21.42 1.69 26.44
C LEU A 72 -20.10 0.94 26.23
N GLY A 73 -19.69 0.74 24.97
CA GLY A 73 -18.41 0.13 24.65
C GLY A 73 -17.23 0.88 25.26
N SER A 74 -17.22 2.21 25.18
CA SER A 74 -16.19 3.06 25.82
C SER A 74 -16.19 2.90 27.34
N PHE A 75 -17.37 2.89 27.98
CA PHE A 75 -17.48 2.71 29.43
C PHE A 75 -16.90 1.37 29.91
N PHE A 76 -17.35 0.24 29.33
CA PHE A 76 -16.88 -1.09 29.76
C PHE A 76 -15.41 -1.33 29.44
N THR A 77 -14.95 -0.90 28.27
CA THR A 77 -13.52 -1.04 27.89
C THR A 77 -12.62 -0.10 28.69
N SER A 78 -13.11 1.06 29.14
CA SER A 78 -12.35 1.95 30.03
C SER A 78 -12.09 1.29 31.38
N ILE A 79 -13.11 0.70 32.00
CA ILE A 79 -12.97 0.01 33.28
C ILE A 79 -11.94 -1.12 33.16
N ALA A 80 -12.05 -1.93 32.11
CA ALA A 80 -11.12 -3.03 31.87
C ALA A 80 -9.69 -2.56 31.62
N LEU A 81 -9.48 -1.56 30.74
CA LEU A 81 -8.15 -1.05 30.43
C LEU A 81 -7.47 -0.45 31.66
N PHE A 82 -8.19 0.36 32.46
CA PHE A 82 -7.61 0.95 33.67
C PHE A 82 -7.35 -0.10 34.75
N SER A 83 -8.19 -1.14 34.86
CA SER A 83 -7.92 -2.27 35.75
C SER A 83 -6.66 -3.03 35.31
N GLU A 84 -6.49 -3.27 34.01
CA GLU A 84 -5.32 -3.96 33.47
C GLU A 84 -4.03 -3.15 33.69
N ILE A 85 -4.08 -1.83 33.46
CA ILE A 85 -2.97 -0.92 33.76
C ILE A 85 -2.65 -0.91 35.26
N SER A 86 -3.67 -0.93 36.13
CA SER A 86 -3.48 -0.95 37.59
C SER A 86 -2.86 -2.26 38.07
N ASN A 87 -3.26 -3.40 37.50
CA ASN A 87 -2.84 -4.72 37.95
C ASN A 87 -1.48 -5.14 37.37
N TYR A 88 -1.22 -4.83 36.10
CA TYR A 88 -0.06 -5.34 35.36
C TYR A 88 0.89 -4.24 34.86
N GLY A 89 0.50 -2.96 34.97
CA GLY A 89 1.28 -1.81 34.53
C GLY A 89 0.95 -1.35 33.12
N PHE A 90 1.31 -0.09 32.82
CA PHE A 90 1.01 0.56 31.54
C PHE A 90 1.55 -0.19 30.32
N VAL A 91 2.83 -0.60 30.35
CA VAL A 91 3.46 -1.31 29.23
C VAL A 91 2.85 -2.69 29.02
N ALA A 92 2.48 -3.40 30.10
CA ALA A 92 1.86 -4.71 30.00
C ALA A 92 0.51 -4.66 29.26
N SER A 93 -0.26 -3.59 29.46
CA SER A 93 -1.62 -3.42 28.88
C SER A 93 -1.70 -3.48 27.35
N TYR A 94 -0.59 -3.29 26.63
CA TYR A 94 -0.54 -3.40 25.17
C TYR A 94 0.54 -4.35 24.65
N THR A 95 1.29 -5.03 25.53
CA THR A 95 2.36 -5.97 25.14
C THR A 95 2.04 -7.42 25.50
N LYS A 96 1.04 -7.63 26.36
CA LYS A 96 0.57 -8.96 26.77
C LYS A 96 -0.94 -9.02 26.66
N ILE A 97 -1.46 -10.19 26.29
CA ILE A 97 -2.89 -10.45 26.38
C ILE A 97 -3.21 -10.61 27.86
N GLY A 98 -4.00 -9.69 28.40
CA GLY A 98 -4.54 -9.79 29.76
C GLY A 98 -6.06 -9.81 29.79
N ASP A 99 -6.60 -9.47 30.95
CA ASP A 99 -8.01 -9.65 31.31
C ASP A 99 -8.98 -8.79 30.46
N PHE A 100 -8.48 -7.83 29.68
CA PHE A 100 -9.32 -6.96 28.83
C PHE A 100 -10.17 -7.75 27.83
N PHE A 101 -9.65 -8.87 27.32
CA PHE A 101 -10.37 -9.71 26.36
C PHE A 101 -11.28 -10.75 27.02
N GLU A 102 -11.34 -10.78 28.35
CA GLU A 102 -12.20 -11.68 29.12
C GLU A 102 -13.48 -10.97 29.60
N GLY A 103 -14.47 -11.76 30.01
CA GLY A 103 -15.71 -11.26 30.62
C GLY A 103 -16.45 -10.22 29.77
N THR A 104 -16.90 -9.14 30.41
CA THR A 104 -17.72 -8.10 29.78
C THR A 104 -16.95 -7.31 28.72
N SER A 105 -15.71 -6.90 28.98
CA SER A 105 -14.88 -6.16 28.02
C SER A 105 -14.49 -7.02 26.83
N GLY A 106 -14.26 -8.32 27.03
CA GLY A 106 -14.08 -9.29 25.95
C GLY A 106 -15.28 -9.34 25.01
N TYR A 107 -16.49 -9.41 25.58
CA TYR A 107 -17.73 -9.38 24.81
C TYR A 107 -17.88 -8.09 24.00
N TRP A 108 -17.61 -6.93 24.60
CA TRP A 108 -17.65 -5.64 23.90
C TRP A 108 -16.56 -5.52 22.82
N SER A 109 -15.40 -6.13 23.03
CA SER A 109 -14.32 -6.21 22.03
C SER A 109 -14.69 -7.08 20.84
N TRP A 110 -15.45 -8.17 21.07
CA TRP A 110 -15.99 -8.97 19.98
C TRP A 110 -17.10 -8.23 19.22
N LEU A 111 -18.03 -7.59 19.94
CA LEU A 111 -19.06 -6.76 19.32
C LEU A 111 -18.47 -5.59 18.52
N PHE A 112 -17.38 -4.99 18.98
CA PHE A 112 -16.61 -4.00 18.24
C PHE A 112 -16.15 -4.53 16.88
N CYS A 113 -15.60 -5.74 16.84
CA CYS A 113 -15.16 -6.36 15.59
C CYS A 113 -16.36 -6.55 14.63
N LEU A 114 -17.51 -6.98 15.17
CA LEU A 114 -18.72 -7.17 14.36
C LEU A 114 -19.38 -5.85 13.93
N SER A 115 -19.26 -4.78 14.74
CA SER A 115 -19.85 -3.47 14.43
C SER A 115 -19.30 -2.89 13.13
N LYS A 116 -18.08 -3.25 12.74
CA LYS A 116 -17.48 -2.79 11.47
C LYS A 116 -18.26 -3.21 10.23
N PHE A 117 -18.99 -4.33 10.28
CA PHE A 117 -19.94 -4.67 9.23
C PHE A 117 -21.15 -3.72 9.22
N ALA A 118 -21.68 -3.41 10.40
CA ALA A 118 -22.82 -2.50 10.53
C ALA A 118 -22.45 -1.08 10.07
N GLU A 119 -21.29 -0.57 10.46
CA GLU A 119 -20.79 0.78 10.13
C GLU A 119 -20.70 1.06 8.62
N LEU A 120 -20.64 0.03 7.76
CA LEU A 120 -20.76 0.19 6.30
C LEU A 120 -22.09 0.84 5.87
N GLY A 121 -23.13 0.74 6.71
CA GLY A 121 -24.41 1.42 6.54
C GLY A 121 -24.27 2.95 6.48
N ASP A 122 -23.26 3.55 7.11
CA ASP A 122 -22.99 4.99 7.06
C ASP A 122 -22.81 5.45 5.62
N THR A 123 -22.02 4.70 4.84
CA THR A 123 -21.75 5.02 3.44
C THR A 123 -22.99 4.84 2.57
N ILE A 124 -23.82 3.83 2.85
CA ILE A 124 -25.08 3.63 2.13
C ILE A 124 -26.01 4.84 2.34
N LEU A 125 -26.17 5.30 3.58
CA LEU A 125 -26.97 6.48 3.92
C LEU A 125 -26.43 7.76 3.24
N ILE A 126 -25.10 7.92 3.16
CA ILE A 126 -24.46 9.04 2.46
C ILE A 126 -24.81 9.05 0.97
N VAL A 127 -24.68 7.90 0.30
CA VAL A 127 -24.90 7.78 -1.15
C VAL A 127 -26.38 7.97 -1.50
N LEU A 128 -27.31 7.38 -0.74
CA LEU A 128 -28.76 7.56 -0.93
C LEU A 128 -29.23 9.01 -0.73
N ARG A 129 -28.52 9.78 0.10
CA ARG A 129 -28.78 11.21 0.33
C ARG A 129 -28.03 12.13 -0.64
N LYS A 130 -27.30 11.56 -1.62
CA LYS A 130 -26.43 12.26 -2.58
C LYS A 130 -25.43 13.21 -1.90
N LYS A 131 -24.92 12.83 -0.72
CA LYS A 131 -23.85 13.56 -0.04
C LYS A 131 -22.49 13.16 -0.62
N PRO A 132 -21.46 14.02 -0.53
CA PRO A 132 -20.16 13.74 -1.14
C PRO A 132 -19.51 12.51 -0.48
N LEU A 133 -19.36 11.43 -1.26
CA LEU A 133 -18.61 10.25 -0.85
C LEU A 133 -17.12 10.47 -1.09
N ILE A 134 -16.39 10.80 -0.03
CA ILE A 134 -14.94 11.03 -0.05
C ILE A 134 -14.14 9.72 0.02
N PHE A 135 -12.94 9.70 -0.56
CA PHE A 135 -12.06 8.52 -0.57
C PHE A 135 -11.76 7.99 0.83
N LEU A 136 -11.34 8.90 1.73
CA LEU A 136 -10.97 8.56 3.10
C LEU A 136 -12.04 7.73 3.82
N HIS A 137 -13.32 8.04 3.61
CA HIS A 137 -14.43 7.41 4.32
C HIS A 137 -14.60 5.94 3.93
N TRP A 138 -14.89 5.64 2.65
CA TRP A 138 -15.13 4.25 2.25
C TRP A 138 -13.85 3.40 2.29
N TYR A 139 -12.68 4.00 2.06
CA TYR A 139 -11.39 3.34 2.22
C TYR A 139 -11.17 2.93 3.68
N HIS A 140 -11.41 3.83 4.63
CA HIS A 140 -11.31 3.55 6.06
C HIS A 140 -12.27 2.43 6.50
N HIS A 141 -13.53 2.45 6.07
CA HIS A 141 -14.49 1.40 6.44
C HIS A 141 -14.09 0.02 5.91
N VAL A 142 -13.58 -0.07 4.67
CA VAL A 142 -13.05 -1.32 4.13
C VAL A 142 -11.83 -1.78 4.93
N LEU A 143 -10.89 -0.86 5.20
CA LEU A 143 -9.66 -1.20 5.90
C LEU A 143 -9.94 -1.66 7.34
N THR A 144 -10.74 -0.91 8.10
CA THR A 144 -11.06 -1.21 9.50
C THR A 144 -11.86 -2.49 9.67
N LEU A 145 -12.74 -2.84 8.72
CA LEU A 145 -13.44 -4.13 8.72
C LEU A 145 -12.45 -5.30 8.60
N ASN A 146 -11.60 -5.28 7.57
CA ASN A 146 -10.67 -6.38 7.33
C ASN A 146 -9.59 -6.45 8.41
N TYR A 147 -9.06 -5.30 8.81
CA TYR A 147 -8.10 -5.19 9.90
C TYR A 147 -8.70 -5.69 11.21
N GLY A 148 -9.92 -5.29 11.56
CA GLY A 148 -10.59 -5.73 12.78
C GLY A 148 -10.73 -7.26 12.86
N ILE A 149 -11.19 -7.90 11.78
CA ILE A 149 -11.33 -9.36 11.72
C ILE A 149 -9.96 -10.06 11.84
N ILE A 150 -8.99 -9.63 11.04
CA ILE A 150 -7.66 -10.25 11.03
C ILE A 150 -6.98 -10.07 12.39
N SER A 151 -6.90 -8.83 12.88
CA SER A 151 -6.22 -8.49 14.14
C SER A 151 -6.86 -9.20 15.34
N TYR A 152 -8.19 -9.31 15.38
CA TYR A 152 -8.87 -10.04 16.45
C TYR A 152 -8.53 -11.54 16.43
N THR A 153 -8.34 -12.13 15.25
CA THR A 153 -7.98 -13.56 15.12
C THR A 153 -6.53 -13.90 15.44
N HIS A 154 -5.64 -12.90 15.41
CA HIS A 154 -4.22 -13.07 15.69
C HIS A 154 -3.85 -12.83 17.16
N HIS A 155 -4.83 -12.67 18.05
CA HIS A 155 -4.60 -12.48 19.47
C HIS A 155 -3.65 -11.30 19.78
N THR A 156 -3.81 -10.20 19.05
CA THR A 156 -2.86 -9.08 19.10
C THR A 156 -3.05 -8.23 20.37
N PRO A 157 -2.04 -8.12 21.26
CA PRO A 157 -2.19 -7.46 22.57
C PRO A 157 -2.57 -5.98 22.51
N TYR A 158 -1.93 -5.18 21.64
CA TYR A 158 -2.19 -3.74 21.55
C TYR A 158 -3.60 -3.38 21.03
N ASN A 159 -4.41 -4.38 20.63
CA ASN A 159 -5.82 -4.15 20.30
C ASN A 159 -6.62 -3.59 21.48
N THR A 160 -6.20 -3.81 22.73
CA THR A 160 -6.82 -3.21 23.93
C THR A 160 -6.96 -1.68 23.76
N TRP A 161 -5.87 -1.02 23.40
CA TRP A 161 -5.80 0.42 23.17
C TRP A 161 -6.52 0.87 21.91
N ILE A 162 -6.40 0.11 20.81
CA ILE A 162 -7.08 0.44 19.56
C ILE A 162 -8.60 0.43 19.76
N ILE A 163 -9.14 -0.61 20.40
CA ILE A 163 -10.57 -0.78 20.68
C ILE A 163 -11.05 0.33 21.62
N TRP A 164 -10.35 0.54 22.75
CA TRP A 164 -10.72 1.55 23.73
C TRP A 164 -10.73 2.98 23.15
N LEU A 165 -9.66 3.37 22.43
CA LEU A 165 -9.58 4.68 21.78
C LEU A 165 -10.68 4.84 20.74
N ASN A 166 -10.91 3.80 19.91
CA ASN A 166 -11.92 3.86 18.86
C ASN A 166 -13.33 4.02 19.45
N PHE A 167 -13.71 3.22 20.44
CA PHE A 167 -14.99 3.39 21.12
C PHE A 167 -15.14 4.78 21.74
N THR A 168 -14.09 5.26 22.41
CA THR A 168 -14.11 6.57 23.05
C THR A 168 -14.33 7.68 22.03
N VAL A 169 -13.57 7.71 20.93
CA VAL A 169 -13.74 8.72 19.86
C VAL A 169 -15.10 8.59 19.16
N HIS A 170 -15.56 7.37 18.88
CA HIS A 170 -16.86 7.13 18.24
C HIS A 170 -18.04 7.51 19.15
N SER A 171 -17.89 7.42 20.48
CA SER A 171 -18.90 7.90 21.42
C SER A 171 -19.17 9.40 21.23
N PHE A 172 -18.12 10.21 21.07
CA PHE A 172 -18.25 11.64 20.78
C PHE A 172 -18.69 11.92 19.35
N MET A 173 -18.12 11.23 18.37
CA MET A 173 -18.41 11.45 16.95
C MET A 173 -19.88 11.12 16.61
N TYR A 174 -20.39 9.95 17.00
CA TYR A 174 -21.77 9.58 16.71
C TYR A 174 -22.78 10.37 17.54
N SER A 175 -22.45 10.73 18.79
CA SER A 175 -23.26 11.68 19.56
C SER A 175 -23.37 13.03 18.84
N TYR A 176 -22.26 13.54 18.30
CA TYR A 176 -22.28 14.75 17.47
C TYR A 176 -23.13 14.57 16.20
N TYR A 177 -22.99 13.46 15.47
CA TYR A 177 -23.80 13.20 14.28
C TYR A 177 -25.29 13.07 14.57
N PHE A 178 -25.66 12.44 15.68
CA PHE A 178 -27.03 12.39 16.17
C PHE A 178 -27.59 13.80 16.44
N LEU A 179 -26.88 14.62 17.23
CA LEU A 179 -27.31 15.99 17.51
C LEU A 179 -27.48 16.81 16.22
N ARG A 180 -26.56 16.65 15.27
CA ARG A 180 -26.66 17.32 13.96
C ARG A 180 -27.80 16.78 13.10
N SER A 181 -28.13 15.49 13.19
CA SER A 181 -29.20 14.88 12.39
C SER A 181 -30.60 15.27 12.87
N ILE A 182 -30.77 15.58 14.17
CA ILE A 182 -31.98 16.21 14.73
C ILE A 182 -31.99 17.75 14.65
N ASN A 183 -31.09 18.34 13.85
CA ASN A 183 -30.96 19.78 13.60
C ASN A 183 -30.59 20.64 14.82
N ILE A 184 -29.98 20.06 15.86
CA ILE A 184 -29.41 20.84 16.96
C ILE A 184 -28.14 21.56 16.46
N ARG A 185 -28.06 22.85 16.79
CA ARG A 185 -26.87 23.67 16.51
C ARG A 185 -25.81 23.35 17.55
N VAL A 186 -24.72 22.72 17.11
CA VAL A 186 -23.57 22.39 17.94
C VAL A 186 -22.44 23.37 17.61
N PRO A 187 -21.77 23.98 18.61
CA PRO A 187 -20.63 24.86 18.38
C PRO A 187 -19.54 24.24 17.50
N ALA A 188 -18.99 25.01 16.58
CA ALA A 188 -17.93 24.55 15.67
C ALA A 188 -16.66 24.08 16.40
N ALA A 189 -16.42 24.57 17.63
CA ALA A 189 -15.34 24.11 18.48
C ALA A 189 -15.42 22.62 18.82
N ILE A 190 -16.62 22.08 19.01
CA ILE A 190 -16.83 20.67 19.33
C ILE A 190 -16.42 19.79 18.13
N ALA A 191 -16.84 20.18 16.92
CA ALA A 191 -16.44 19.46 15.70
C ALA A 191 -14.91 19.45 15.52
N ARG A 192 -14.23 20.58 15.78
CA ARG A 192 -12.76 20.66 15.74
C ARG A 192 -12.11 19.73 16.77
N ASN A 193 -12.60 19.74 18.00
CA ASN A 193 -12.06 18.90 19.07
C ASN A 193 -12.26 17.41 18.78
N ILE A 194 -13.39 16.99 18.20
CA ILE A 194 -13.59 15.60 17.76
C ILE A 194 -12.55 15.22 16.71
N THR A 195 -12.29 16.08 15.72
CA THR A 195 -11.23 15.82 14.74
C THR A 195 -9.85 15.76 15.38
N THR A 196 -9.57 16.59 16.37
CA THR A 196 -8.33 16.51 17.16
C THR A 196 -8.23 15.17 17.91
N MET A 197 -9.33 14.69 18.52
CA MET A 197 -9.36 13.38 19.17
C MET A 197 -9.14 12.23 18.19
N GLN A 198 -9.72 12.30 16.99
CA GLN A 198 -9.48 11.32 15.92
C GLN A 198 -7.99 11.27 15.53
N LEU A 199 -7.34 12.43 15.39
CA LEU A 199 -5.91 12.49 15.08
C LEU A 199 -5.04 11.98 16.24
N LEU A 200 -5.39 12.35 17.48
CA LEU A 200 -4.69 11.87 18.69
C LEU A 200 -4.80 10.37 18.84
N GLN A 201 -5.96 9.76 18.54
CA GLN A 201 -6.12 8.31 18.52
C GLN A 201 -5.07 7.66 17.61
N PHE A 202 -4.93 8.12 16.36
CA PHE A 202 -3.94 7.55 15.44
C PHE A 202 -2.51 7.77 15.93
N PHE A 203 -2.22 8.93 16.50
CA PHE A 203 -0.89 9.24 17.04
C PHE A 203 -0.53 8.32 18.22
N ILE A 204 -1.45 8.12 19.17
CA ILE A 204 -1.25 7.22 20.32
C ILE A 204 -1.09 5.78 19.83
N THR A 205 -1.93 5.32 18.91
CA THR A 205 -1.80 3.97 18.34
C THR A 205 -0.44 3.78 17.65
N LEU A 206 0.04 4.77 16.89
CA LEU A 206 1.37 4.71 16.28
C LEU A 206 2.49 4.66 17.32
N LEU A 207 2.41 5.44 18.40
CA LEU A 207 3.40 5.38 19.48
C LEU A 207 3.44 4.01 20.16
N ILE A 208 2.27 3.42 20.43
CA ILE A 208 2.16 2.07 21.00
C ILE A 208 2.80 1.04 20.07
N LEU A 209 2.44 1.08 18.78
CA LEU A 209 3.04 0.20 17.76
C LEU A 209 4.56 0.36 17.67
N THR A 210 5.09 1.57 17.86
CA THR A 210 6.55 1.80 17.83
C THR A 210 7.27 1.40 19.12
N HIS A 211 6.55 1.25 20.23
CA HIS A 211 7.13 0.94 21.55
C HIS A 211 7.06 -0.54 21.91
N GLU A 212 6.17 -1.33 21.30
CA GLU A 212 6.00 -2.74 21.63
C GLU A 212 7.36 -3.48 21.64
N PRO A 213 7.85 -3.96 22.80
CA PRO A 213 9.22 -4.46 22.95
C PRO A 213 9.50 -5.76 22.17
N ASN A 214 8.44 -6.52 21.86
CA ASN A 214 8.48 -7.68 20.98
C ASN A 214 8.22 -7.32 19.51
N ASP A 215 7.80 -6.06 19.24
CA ASP A 215 7.65 -5.48 17.91
C ASP A 215 8.73 -4.39 17.71
N GLN A 216 9.98 -4.80 17.94
CA GLN A 216 11.08 -4.29 17.12
C GLN A 216 10.75 -4.44 15.61
N GLY A 217 9.71 -5.18 15.20
CA GLY A 217 9.29 -5.53 13.86
C GLY A 217 8.80 -4.44 12.90
N ILE A 218 8.90 -3.13 13.16
CA ILE A 218 8.85 -2.13 12.08
C ILE A 218 10.26 -1.62 11.76
N MET A 219 11.01 -1.20 12.77
CA MET A 219 12.38 -0.71 12.55
C MET A 219 13.36 -1.86 12.30
N GLU A 220 13.18 -3.01 12.92
CA GLU A 220 13.95 -4.23 12.67
C GLU A 220 13.46 -4.97 11.42
N PHE A 221 12.17 -4.95 11.08
CA PHE A 221 11.73 -5.37 9.74
C PHE A 221 12.35 -4.50 8.65
N ILE A 222 12.38 -3.17 8.81
CA ILE A 222 12.98 -2.26 7.82
C ILE A 222 14.52 -2.28 7.85
N PHE A 223 15.15 -2.55 9.00
CA PHE A 223 16.60 -2.32 9.19
C PHE A 223 17.42 -3.49 9.80
N GLY A 224 16.84 -4.62 10.24
CA GLY A 224 17.57 -5.57 11.10
C GLY A 224 17.12 -7.03 11.25
N SER A 225 16.03 -7.53 10.66
CA SER A 225 15.68 -8.95 10.80
C SER A 225 16.49 -9.83 9.87
N LYS A 226 16.85 -11.05 10.32
CA LYS A 226 17.28 -12.12 9.42
C LYS A 226 16.18 -12.35 8.39
N PHE A 227 16.51 -12.21 7.11
CA PHE A 227 15.54 -12.34 6.05
C PHE A 227 15.54 -13.76 5.55
N GLU A 228 14.45 -14.48 5.82
CA GLU A 228 14.30 -15.85 5.33
C GLU A 228 13.86 -15.84 3.87
N PHE A 229 14.81 -16.12 2.99
CA PHE A 229 14.57 -16.14 1.55
C PHE A 229 13.55 -17.20 1.11
N GLU A 230 13.55 -18.40 1.69
CA GLU A 230 12.69 -19.49 1.21
C GLU A 230 11.18 -19.22 1.41
N PRO A 231 10.71 -18.73 2.57
CA PRO A 231 9.32 -18.28 2.72
C PRO A 231 8.94 -17.18 1.71
N ALA A 232 9.80 -16.17 1.53
CA ALA A 232 9.57 -15.09 0.59
C ALA A 232 9.51 -15.58 -0.87
N ARG A 233 10.37 -16.53 -1.23
CA ARG A 233 10.39 -17.18 -2.54
C ARG A 233 9.13 -18.00 -2.78
N LYS A 234 8.68 -18.76 -1.77
CA LYS A 234 7.44 -19.54 -1.84
C LYS A 234 6.24 -18.62 -2.05
N TRP A 235 6.14 -17.54 -1.27
CA TRP A 235 5.13 -16.50 -1.46
C TRP A 235 5.15 -15.93 -2.88
N ALA A 236 6.34 -15.59 -3.40
CA ALA A 236 6.46 -15.04 -4.75
C ALA A 236 5.96 -16.02 -5.81
N SER A 237 6.32 -17.31 -5.68
CA SER A 237 5.85 -18.37 -6.56
C SER A 237 4.33 -18.53 -6.53
N GLU A 238 3.71 -18.46 -5.34
CA GLU A 238 2.25 -18.54 -5.18
C GLU A 238 1.55 -17.29 -5.74
N MET A 239 2.21 -16.14 -5.69
CA MET A 239 1.68 -14.86 -6.16
C MET A 239 1.80 -14.67 -7.68
N GLU A 240 2.47 -15.55 -8.41
CA GLU A 240 2.75 -15.40 -9.84
C GLU A 240 1.47 -15.15 -10.67
N TRP A 241 0.47 -16.03 -10.52
CA TRP A 241 -0.82 -15.89 -11.19
C TRP A 241 -1.58 -14.63 -10.76
N THR A 242 -1.47 -14.26 -9.49
CA THR A 242 -2.09 -13.04 -8.96
C THR A 242 -1.46 -11.80 -9.57
N ILE A 243 -0.12 -11.72 -9.68
CA ILE A 243 0.56 -10.59 -10.33
C ILE A 243 0.22 -10.54 -11.82
N LEU A 244 0.16 -11.67 -12.52
CA LEU A 244 -0.28 -11.70 -13.91
C LEU A 244 -1.69 -11.11 -14.07
N ASN A 245 -2.63 -11.54 -13.21
CA ASN A 245 -4.00 -11.03 -13.21
C ASN A 245 -4.07 -9.54 -12.84
N ILE A 246 -3.24 -9.08 -11.90
CA ILE A 246 -3.12 -7.66 -11.56
C ILE A 246 -2.63 -6.88 -12.77
N SER A 247 -1.59 -7.33 -13.47
CA SER A 247 -1.06 -6.67 -14.68
C SER A 247 -2.11 -6.58 -15.80
N LEU A 248 -2.84 -7.67 -16.06
CA LEU A 248 -3.92 -7.67 -17.06
C LEU A 248 -5.06 -6.74 -16.67
N THR A 249 -5.51 -6.81 -15.41
CA THR A 249 -6.56 -5.95 -14.86
C THR A 249 -6.15 -4.49 -14.89
N TYR A 250 -4.89 -4.20 -14.57
CA TYR A 250 -4.30 -2.87 -14.64
C TYR A 250 -4.40 -2.28 -16.05
N VAL A 251 -4.01 -3.04 -17.09
CA VAL A 251 -4.11 -2.58 -18.49
C VAL A 251 -5.55 -2.23 -18.85
N VAL A 252 -6.51 -3.11 -18.55
CA VAL A 252 -7.94 -2.84 -18.80
C VAL A 252 -8.40 -1.59 -18.04
N THR A 253 -8.01 -1.49 -16.77
CA THR A 253 -8.41 -0.40 -15.87
C THR A 253 -7.89 0.95 -16.33
N ILE A 254 -6.61 1.07 -16.72
CA ILE A 254 -6.05 2.37 -17.14
C ILE A 254 -6.71 2.89 -18.42
N PHE A 255 -7.04 2.00 -19.37
CA PHE A 255 -7.74 2.39 -20.60
C PHE A 255 -9.21 2.71 -20.35
N ALA A 256 -9.88 1.98 -19.45
CA ALA A 256 -11.23 2.30 -19.01
C ALA A 256 -11.30 3.66 -18.31
N ILE A 257 -10.37 3.96 -17.39
CA ILE A 257 -10.28 5.27 -16.74
C ILE A 257 -9.98 6.35 -17.77
N LYS A 258 -9.04 6.13 -18.69
CA LYS A 258 -8.71 7.08 -19.76
C LYS A 258 -9.94 7.40 -20.63
N TYR A 259 -10.75 6.39 -20.97
CA TYR A 259 -12.01 6.57 -21.69
C TYR A 259 -13.03 7.36 -20.86
N ALA A 260 -13.27 6.97 -19.60
CA ALA A 260 -14.19 7.65 -18.69
C ALA A 260 -13.80 9.10 -18.38
N MET A 261 -12.50 9.42 -18.48
CA MET A 261 -11.98 10.77 -18.30
C MET A 261 -12.14 11.64 -19.55
N ARG A 262 -12.49 11.12 -20.74
CA ARG A 262 -12.58 11.89 -21.99
C ARG A 262 -13.37 13.18 -21.82
N ASP A 263 -14.56 13.09 -21.22
CA ASP A 263 -15.49 14.22 -21.06
C ASP A 263 -15.41 14.90 -19.68
N ARG A 264 -14.41 14.55 -18.85
CA ARG A 264 -14.22 15.11 -17.50
C ARG A 264 -13.07 16.12 -17.45
N LYS A 265 -13.09 17.04 -16.48
CA LYS A 265 -11.93 17.91 -16.21
C LYS A 265 -10.80 17.10 -15.54
N PRO A 266 -9.51 17.42 -15.81
CA PRO A 266 -8.40 16.76 -15.12
C PRO A 266 -8.45 17.04 -13.63
N TYR A 267 -8.16 16.03 -12.81
CA TYR A 267 -8.10 16.20 -11.36
C TYR A 267 -6.82 16.93 -10.92
N ASP A 268 -6.95 17.79 -9.91
CA ASP A 268 -5.79 18.33 -9.21
C ASP A 268 -5.36 17.35 -8.10
N LEU A 269 -4.31 16.59 -8.40
CA LEU A 269 -3.74 15.58 -7.51
C LEU A 269 -2.32 15.97 -7.08
N GLN A 270 -2.00 17.26 -7.02
CA GLN A 270 -0.64 17.72 -6.75
C GLN A 270 -0.10 17.20 -5.41
N GLN A 271 -0.81 17.41 -4.30
CA GLN A 271 -0.33 17.01 -2.97
C GLN A 271 -0.16 15.49 -2.84
N PRO A 272 -1.15 14.63 -3.19
CA PRO A 272 -0.95 13.19 -3.21
C PRO A 272 0.24 12.75 -4.05
N LEU A 273 0.43 13.37 -5.22
CA LEU A 273 1.54 13.04 -6.12
C LEU A 273 2.90 13.46 -5.55
N VAL A 274 3.00 14.58 -4.83
CA VAL A 274 4.24 14.99 -4.14
C VAL A 274 4.62 13.96 -3.08
N ILE A 275 3.68 13.59 -2.21
CA ILE A 275 3.90 12.61 -1.13
C ILE A 275 4.30 11.27 -1.75
N TRP A 276 3.57 10.82 -2.76
CA TRP A 276 3.84 9.58 -3.46
C TRP A 276 5.26 9.52 -4.05
N ASN A 277 5.66 10.55 -4.81
CA ASN A 277 7.01 10.61 -5.38
C ASN A 277 8.09 10.71 -4.30
N ALA A 278 7.84 11.41 -3.19
CA ALA A 278 8.77 11.50 -2.08
C ALA A 278 8.99 10.12 -1.41
N LEU A 279 7.92 9.37 -1.19
CA LEU A 279 8.00 8.00 -0.65
C LEU A 279 8.81 7.09 -1.55
N LEU A 280 8.54 7.08 -2.86
CA LEU A 280 9.30 6.25 -3.82
C LEU A 280 10.76 6.68 -3.98
N ALA A 281 11.04 7.98 -3.86
CA ALA A 281 12.41 8.49 -3.85
C ALA A 281 13.19 8.00 -2.62
N VAL A 282 12.64 8.16 -1.41
CA VAL A 282 13.26 7.69 -0.16
C VAL A 282 13.45 6.17 -0.18
N PHE A 283 12.41 5.43 -0.57
CA PHE A 283 12.48 3.97 -0.75
C PHE A 283 13.63 3.56 -1.66
N SER A 284 13.77 4.24 -2.80
CA SER A 284 14.82 3.90 -3.77
C SER A 284 16.22 4.26 -3.27
N ILE A 285 16.39 5.42 -2.61
CA ILE A 285 17.67 5.84 -2.01
C ILE A 285 18.13 4.84 -0.95
N LEU A 286 17.21 4.40 -0.08
CA LEU A 286 17.52 3.39 0.94
C LEU A 286 17.87 2.04 0.31
N GLY A 287 17.17 1.63 -0.76
CA GLY A 287 17.51 0.44 -1.54
C GLY A 287 18.93 0.48 -2.10
N VAL A 288 19.35 1.61 -2.68
CA VAL A 288 20.75 1.81 -3.13
C VAL A 288 21.72 1.68 -1.95
N ALA A 289 21.45 2.40 -0.85
CA ALA A 289 22.34 2.42 0.32
C ALA A 289 22.53 1.03 0.94
N LYS A 290 21.51 0.16 0.86
CA LYS A 290 21.51 -1.16 1.48
C LYS A 290 22.07 -2.25 0.57
N ILE A 291 21.78 -2.22 -0.73
CA ILE A 291 22.26 -3.26 -1.67
C ILE A 291 23.71 -3.00 -2.11
N THR A 292 24.11 -1.73 -2.31
CA THR A 292 25.42 -1.39 -2.89
C THR A 292 26.62 -1.98 -2.12
N PRO A 293 26.71 -1.86 -0.78
CA PRO A 293 27.86 -2.41 -0.05
C PRO A 293 28.00 -3.92 -0.20
N VAL A 294 26.87 -4.64 -0.17
CA VAL A 294 26.85 -6.10 -0.28
C VAL A 294 27.20 -6.56 -1.69
N PHE A 295 26.70 -5.84 -2.70
CA PHE A 295 27.04 -6.09 -4.10
C PHE A 295 28.53 -5.85 -4.39
N LEU A 296 29.10 -4.74 -3.91
CA LEU A 296 30.53 -4.46 -4.05
C LEU A 296 31.40 -5.47 -3.30
N LYS A 297 30.95 -5.94 -2.12
CA LYS A 297 31.63 -7.01 -1.37
C LYS A 297 31.68 -8.31 -2.16
N GLN A 298 30.60 -8.70 -2.85
CA GLN A 298 30.61 -9.88 -3.71
C GLN A 298 31.61 -9.72 -4.86
N ILE A 299 31.63 -8.56 -5.53
CA ILE A 299 32.58 -8.28 -6.61
C ILE A 299 34.03 -8.36 -6.09
N ALA A 300 34.30 -7.78 -4.92
CA ALA A 300 35.64 -7.78 -4.33
C ALA A 300 36.13 -9.17 -3.89
N THR A 301 35.22 -10.05 -3.45
CA THR A 301 35.59 -11.36 -2.89
C THR A 301 35.53 -12.50 -3.89
N LYS A 302 34.58 -12.47 -4.83
CA LYS A 302 34.33 -13.55 -5.80
C LYS A 302 34.48 -13.12 -7.26
N GLY A 303 34.79 -11.86 -7.51
CA GLY A 303 34.89 -11.30 -8.86
C GLY A 303 33.54 -10.98 -9.48
N TYR A 304 33.55 -10.16 -10.55
CA TYR A 304 32.33 -9.65 -11.17
C TYR A 304 31.46 -10.74 -11.82
N ILE A 305 32.07 -11.79 -12.39
CA ILE A 305 31.34 -12.88 -13.07
C ILE A 305 30.38 -13.57 -12.08
N SER A 306 30.83 -13.79 -10.85
CA SER A 306 30.03 -14.42 -9.79
C SER A 306 28.70 -13.72 -9.52
N THR A 307 28.59 -12.42 -9.81
CA THR A 307 27.38 -11.62 -9.53
C THR A 307 26.17 -12.01 -10.38
N PHE A 308 26.40 -12.62 -11.54
CA PHE A 308 25.32 -13.03 -12.45
C PHE A 308 25.35 -14.52 -12.81
N THR A 309 26.31 -15.28 -12.27
CA THR A 309 26.44 -16.73 -12.48
C THR A 309 26.14 -17.56 -11.23
N GLU A 310 26.35 -17.03 -10.03
CA GLU A 310 26.15 -17.73 -8.75
C GLU A 310 24.96 -17.16 -7.96
N ILE A 311 24.37 -17.96 -7.08
CA ILE A 311 23.37 -17.48 -6.12
C ILE A 311 24.03 -16.43 -5.22
N GLY A 312 23.68 -15.17 -5.47
CA GLY A 312 24.29 -14.00 -4.84
C GLY A 312 23.51 -13.44 -3.63
N PRO A 313 23.91 -12.26 -3.15
CA PRO A 313 23.36 -11.60 -1.97
C PRO A 313 21.85 -11.35 -2.00
N CYS A 314 21.25 -11.16 -3.18
CA CYS A 314 19.80 -11.04 -3.32
C CYS A 314 19.00 -12.24 -2.77
N PHE A 315 19.66 -13.38 -2.53
CA PHE A 315 19.04 -14.62 -2.09
C PHE A 315 19.65 -15.20 -0.81
N THR A 316 20.83 -14.71 -0.40
CA THR A 316 21.60 -15.30 0.70
C THR A 316 21.95 -14.30 1.81
N ASP A 317 21.93 -13.00 1.52
CA ASP A 317 22.23 -11.96 2.49
C ASP A 317 20.92 -11.40 3.05
N ASP A 318 20.86 -11.20 4.37
CA ASP A 318 19.65 -10.75 5.06
C ASP A 318 19.19 -9.37 4.55
N VAL A 319 20.14 -8.45 4.40
CA VAL A 319 19.85 -7.07 4.02
C VAL A 319 19.52 -6.99 2.54
N ALA A 320 20.38 -7.53 1.67
CA ALA A 320 20.16 -7.47 0.24
C ALA A 320 18.94 -8.30 -0.18
N GLY A 321 18.69 -9.45 0.45
CA GLY A 321 17.51 -10.28 0.24
C GLY A 321 16.22 -9.55 0.59
N TYR A 322 16.16 -8.91 1.77
CA TYR A 322 15.00 -8.15 2.20
C TYR A 322 14.70 -6.96 1.27
N TRP A 323 15.71 -6.16 0.93
CA TRP A 323 15.53 -5.00 0.04
C TRP A 323 15.17 -5.41 -1.40
N THR A 324 15.65 -6.58 -1.84
CA THR A 324 15.22 -7.20 -3.10
C THR A 324 13.77 -7.63 -3.03
N PHE A 325 13.33 -8.23 -1.93
CA PHE A 325 11.93 -8.60 -1.73
C PHE A 325 10.99 -7.39 -1.74
N LEU A 326 11.36 -6.31 -1.04
CA LEU A 326 10.62 -5.06 -1.08
C LEU A 326 10.56 -4.47 -2.50
N TRP A 327 11.65 -4.56 -3.28
CA TRP A 327 11.67 -4.12 -4.67
C TRP A 327 10.65 -4.87 -5.54
N ILE A 328 10.46 -6.17 -5.29
CA ILE A 328 9.46 -6.98 -6.01
C ILE A 328 8.06 -6.51 -5.65
N ILE A 329 7.79 -6.33 -4.35
CA ILE A 329 6.50 -5.87 -3.85
C ILE A 329 6.20 -4.46 -4.38
N SER A 330 7.20 -3.57 -4.47
CA SER A 330 7.02 -2.17 -4.88
C SER A 330 6.44 -2.03 -6.29
N LYS A 331 6.58 -3.03 -7.16
CA LYS A 331 6.03 -2.98 -8.53
C LYS A 331 4.51 -2.94 -8.58
N VAL A 332 3.82 -3.47 -7.58
CA VAL A 332 2.35 -3.37 -7.50
C VAL A 332 1.91 -1.96 -7.10
N PRO A 333 2.41 -1.34 -6.02
CA PRO A 333 2.12 0.06 -5.71
C PRO A 333 2.56 1.04 -6.82
N GLU A 334 3.67 0.80 -7.52
CA GLU A 334 4.15 1.64 -8.64
C GLU A 334 3.11 1.77 -9.78
N LEU A 335 2.13 0.86 -9.91
CA LEU A 335 1.02 0.99 -10.86
C LEU A 335 0.16 2.25 -10.62
N LEU A 336 0.19 2.82 -9.41
CA LEU A 336 -0.47 4.08 -9.07
C LEU A 336 0.08 5.27 -9.88
N ASP A 337 1.34 5.21 -10.35
CA ASP A 337 1.93 6.24 -11.21
C ASP A 337 1.07 6.48 -12.47
N THR A 338 0.62 5.39 -13.08
CA THR A 338 -0.20 5.46 -14.28
C THR A 338 -1.61 5.97 -13.99
N ILE A 339 -2.16 5.64 -12.81
CA ILE A 339 -3.45 6.18 -12.35
C ILE A 339 -3.36 7.70 -12.22
N PHE A 340 -2.29 8.24 -11.64
CA PHE A 340 -2.05 9.69 -11.60
C PHE A 340 -1.97 10.31 -12.99
N ILE A 341 -1.34 9.64 -13.96
CA ILE A 341 -1.26 10.13 -15.35
C ILE A 341 -2.64 10.23 -15.99
N VAL A 342 -3.45 9.17 -15.93
CA VAL A 342 -4.76 9.15 -16.60
C VAL A 342 -5.77 10.10 -15.93
N LEU A 343 -5.79 10.18 -14.60
CA LEU A 343 -6.67 11.09 -13.86
C LEU A 343 -6.32 12.57 -14.07
N ARG A 344 -5.04 12.88 -14.36
CA ARG A 344 -4.57 14.23 -14.68
C ARG A 344 -4.58 14.55 -16.18
N LYS A 345 -5.12 13.63 -17.01
CA LYS A 345 -5.13 13.74 -18.49
C LYS A 345 -3.75 14.02 -19.10
N ARG A 346 -2.70 13.43 -18.54
CA ARG A 346 -1.35 13.48 -19.12
C ARG A 346 -1.21 12.41 -20.21
N PRO A 347 -0.32 12.61 -21.20
CA PRO A 347 -0.15 11.65 -22.29
C PRO A 347 0.31 10.29 -21.75
N LEU A 348 -0.53 9.27 -21.92
CA LEU A 348 -0.22 7.90 -21.55
C LEU A 348 0.64 7.25 -22.64
N MET A 349 1.95 7.22 -22.43
CA MET A 349 2.93 6.70 -23.40
C MET A 349 3.01 5.17 -23.34
N LEU A 350 3.18 4.51 -24.50
CA LEU A 350 3.33 3.05 -24.63
C LEU A 350 4.40 2.52 -23.67
N MET A 351 5.59 3.13 -23.73
CA MET A 351 6.74 2.80 -22.89
C MET A 351 6.40 2.70 -21.40
N HIS A 352 5.62 3.65 -20.88
CA HIS A 352 5.30 3.72 -19.46
C HIS A 352 4.36 2.58 -19.04
N TRP A 353 3.18 2.46 -19.65
CA TRP A 353 2.22 1.47 -19.17
C TRP A 353 2.65 0.04 -19.49
N TYR A 354 3.35 -0.18 -20.60
CA TYR A 354 3.93 -1.47 -20.96
C TYR A 354 4.99 -1.91 -19.96
N HIS A 355 5.88 -0.98 -19.56
CA HIS A 355 6.86 -1.23 -18.50
C HIS A 355 6.17 -1.66 -17.20
N HIS A 356 5.26 -0.83 -16.67
CA HIS A 356 4.57 -1.12 -15.42
C HIS A 356 3.76 -2.43 -15.43
N ALA A 357 3.21 -2.84 -16.58
CA ALA A 357 2.52 -4.13 -16.71
C ALA A 357 3.47 -5.33 -16.66
N LEU A 358 4.67 -5.22 -17.23
CA LEU A 358 5.59 -6.35 -17.40
C LEU A 358 6.60 -6.50 -16.26
N THR A 359 7.08 -5.40 -15.67
CA THR A 359 8.16 -5.43 -14.65
C THR A 359 7.78 -6.24 -13.42
N GLY A 360 6.54 -6.12 -12.93
CA GLY A 360 6.08 -6.87 -11.75
C GLY A 360 6.05 -8.38 -11.98
N TYR A 361 5.58 -8.81 -13.16
CA TYR A 361 5.56 -10.23 -13.53
C TYR A 361 6.98 -10.78 -13.71
N PHE A 362 7.85 -10.02 -14.39
CA PHE A 362 9.27 -10.36 -14.49
C PHE A 362 9.93 -10.50 -13.10
N ALA A 363 9.66 -9.57 -12.19
CA ALA A 363 10.24 -9.55 -10.85
C ALA A 363 9.92 -10.83 -10.07
N ILE A 364 8.63 -11.21 -10.02
CA ILE A 364 8.19 -12.43 -9.33
C ILE A 364 8.78 -13.69 -9.96
N VAL A 365 8.72 -13.84 -11.28
CA VAL A 365 9.22 -15.04 -11.97
C VAL A 365 10.73 -15.18 -11.78
N THR A 366 11.47 -14.08 -11.86
CA THR A 366 12.93 -14.11 -11.76
C THR A 366 13.39 -14.41 -10.32
N TYR A 367 12.68 -13.86 -9.33
CA TYR A 367 12.94 -14.11 -7.92
C TYR A 367 12.60 -15.54 -7.50
N ALA A 368 11.42 -16.04 -7.89
CA ALA A 368 10.97 -17.40 -7.57
C ALA A 368 11.95 -18.47 -8.10
N ASN A 369 12.57 -18.20 -9.24
CA ASN A 369 13.54 -19.06 -9.92
C ASN A 369 15.01 -18.83 -9.53
N LYS A 370 15.30 -17.96 -8.56
CA LYS A 370 16.65 -17.70 -8.05
C LYS A 370 17.68 -17.27 -9.12
N ASN A 371 17.25 -16.52 -10.13
CA ASN A 371 18.16 -16.14 -11.22
C ASN A 371 19.18 -15.09 -10.74
N ALA A 372 20.48 -15.41 -10.83
CA ALA A 372 21.58 -14.60 -10.30
C ALA A 372 21.65 -13.18 -10.90
N TYR A 373 21.46 -13.05 -12.21
CA TYR A 373 21.56 -11.75 -12.92
C TYR A 373 20.55 -10.69 -12.43
N MET A 374 19.53 -11.09 -11.67
CA MET A 374 18.52 -10.19 -11.12
C MET A 374 19.11 -9.06 -10.27
N ILE A 375 20.24 -9.29 -9.58
CA ILE A 375 20.90 -8.26 -8.77
C ILE A 375 21.25 -7.01 -9.58
N TRP A 376 21.65 -7.17 -10.84
CA TRP A 376 21.97 -6.06 -11.75
C TRP A 376 20.72 -5.25 -12.11
N VAL A 377 19.61 -5.94 -12.36
CA VAL A 377 18.33 -5.28 -12.67
C VAL A 377 17.83 -4.49 -11.46
N VAL A 378 17.85 -5.10 -10.26
CA VAL A 378 17.39 -4.49 -9.01
C VAL A 378 18.25 -3.30 -8.63
N TRP A 379 19.58 -3.49 -8.58
CA TRP A 379 20.52 -2.47 -8.14
C TRP A 379 20.52 -1.24 -9.05
N LEU A 380 20.56 -1.44 -10.38
CA LEU A 380 20.48 -0.33 -11.33
C LEU A 380 19.12 0.35 -11.29
N ASN A 381 18.02 -0.40 -11.15
CA ASN A 381 16.69 0.18 -11.02
C ASN A 381 16.59 1.08 -9.80
N PHE A 382 17.10 0.66 -8.63
CA PHE A 382 17.12 1.50 -7.44
C PHE A 382 17.92 2.79 -7.65
N ILE A 383 19.09 2.71 -8.29
CA ILE A 383 19.89 3.90 -8.62
C ILE A 383 19.09 4.85 -9.49
N VAL A 384 18.55 4.38 -10.60
CA VAL A 384 17.83 5.24 -11.55
C VAL A 384 16.53 5.79 -10.96
N HIS A 385 15.77 4.97 -10.22
CA HIS A 385 14.54 5.39 -9.56
C HIS A 385 14.79 6.41 -8.45
N SER A 386 15.93 6.35 -7.75
CA SER A 386 16.30 7.37 -6.77
C SER A 386 16.38 8.77 -7.40
N PHE A 387 16.97 8.88 -8.59
CA PHE A 387 17.03 10.14 -9.33
C PHE A 387 15.70 10.51 -9.98
N MET A 388 15.02 9.54 -10.60
CA MET A 388 13.76 9.76 -11.32
C MET A 388 12.64 10.26 -10.40
N TYR A 389 12.41 9.59 -9.27
CA TYR A 389 11.35 9.99 -8.34
C TYR A 389 11.70 11.27 -7.58
N SER A 390 12.98 11.51 -7.27
CA SER A 390 13.42 12.81 -6.75
C SER A 390 13.12 13.93 -7.73
N TYR A 391 13.39 13.73 -9.02
CA TYR A 391 13.03 14.67 -10.08
C TYR A 391 11.50 14.89 -10.16
N TYR A 392 10.70 13.82 -10.14
CA TYR A 392 9.24 13.95 -10.19
C TYR A 392 8.64 14.62 -8.95
N MET A 393 9.21 14.40 -7.77
CA MET A 393 8.86 15.12 -6.54
C MET A 393 9.09 16.62 -6.71
N LEU A 394 10.29 17.04 -7.13
CA LEU A 394 10.62 18.45 -7.36
C LEU A 394 9.71 19.09 -8.40
N ARG A 395 9.43 18.38 -9.50
CA ARG A 395 8.50 18.85 -10.54
C ARG A 395 7.06 18.95 -10.02
N SER A 396 6.64 18.08 -9.11
CA SER A 396 5.31 18.11 -8.49
C SER A 396 5.16 19.24 -7.47
N LEU A 397 6.26 19.64 -6.82
CA LEU A 397 6.36 20.88 -6.02
C LEU A 397 6.37 22.16 -6.88
N ARG A 398 6.30 22.04 -8.21
CA ARG A 398 6.42 23.15 -9.18
C ARG A 398 7.77 23.86 -9.14
N ILE A 399 8.80 23.20 -8.61
CA ILE A 399 10.18 23.69 -8.64
C ILE A 399 10.70 23.59 -10.10
N ARG A 400 11.30 24.66 -10.59
CA ARG A 400 11.89 24.70 -11.93
C ARG A 400 13.20 23.91 -11.93
N VAL A 401 13.14 22.71 -12.48
CA VAL A 401 14.33 21.87 -12.69
C VAL A 401 14.83 22.03 -14.14
N PRO A 402 16.14 22.24 -14.36
CA PRO A 402 16.73 22.34 -15.69
C PRO A 402 16.36 21.14 -16.60
N PRO A 403 16.04 21.37 -17.89
CA PRO A 403 15.70 20.31 -18.84
C PRO A 403 16.79 19.23 -19.00
N GLN A 404 18.05 19.60 -18.81
CA GLN A 404 19.21 18.71 -18.91
C GLN A 404 19.14 17.59 -17.88
N ILE A 405 18.63 17.85 -16.67
CA ILE A 405 18.51 16.82 -15.63
C ILE A 405 17.56 15.70 -16.09
N ALA A 406 16.46 16.05 -16.76
CA ALA A 406 15.57 15.05 -17.33
C ALA A 406 16.23 14.23 -18.45
N GLN A 407 17.08 14.87 -19.27
CA GLN A 407 17.89 14.19 -20.28
C GLN A 407 18.87 13.20 -19.65
N PHE A 408 19.61 13.63 -18.62
CA PHE A 408 20.55 12.77 -17.90
C PHE A 408 19.86 11.58 -17.24
N ILE A 409 18.68 11.77 -16.64
CA ILE A 409 17.92 10.65 -16.05
C ILE A 409 17.49 9.66 -17.13
N THR A 410 16.95 10.16 -18.25
CA THR A 410 16.51 9.28 -19.36
C THR A 410 17.70 8.55 -20.00
N PHE A 411 18.85 9.22 -20.09
CA PHE A 411 20.08 8.60 -20.54
C PHE A 411 20.57 7.52 -19.56
N GLY A 412 20.50 7.79 -18.25
CA GLY A 412 20.80 6.82 -17.19
C GLY A 412 19.90 5.58 -17.26
N GLN A 413 18.61 5.74 -17.58
CA GLN A 413 17.69 4.62 -17.84
C GLN A 413 18.17 3.74 -19.02
N ILE A 414 18.61 4.36 -20.12
CA ILE A 414 19.15 3.63 -21.27
C ILE A 414 20.43 2.88 -20.89
N ILE A 415 21.34 3.53 -20.17
CA ILE A 415 22.59 2.91 -19.73
C ILE A 415 22.33 1.73 -18.79
N GLN A 416 21.35 1.84 -17.88
CA GLN A 416 20.91 0.72 -17.06
C GLN A 416 20.56 -0.49 -17.93
N PHE A 417 19.69 -0.31 -18.93
CA PHE A 417 19.29 -1.41 -19.81
C PHE A 417 20.48 -1.92 -20.64
N ALA A 418 21.38 -1.05 -21.10
CA ALA A 418 22.56 -1.49 -21.84
C ALA A 418 23.48 -2.38 -20.97
N ILE A 419 23.69 -2.02 -19.71
CA ILE A 419 24.50 -2.81 -18.78
C ILE A 419 23.86 -4.18 -18.50
N THR A 420 22.55 -4.23 -18.23
CA THR A 420 21.84 -5.50 -18.01
C THR A 420 21.90 -6.41 -19.24
N HIS A 421 21.81 -5.86 -20.46
CA HIS A 421 22.01 -6.66 -21.69
C HIS A 421 23.41 -7.25 -21.79
N VAL A 422 24.45 -6.45 -21.52
CA VAL A 422 25.84 -6.95 -21.56
C VAL A 422 26.01 -8.11 -20.57
N VAL A 423 25.48 -7.97 -19.36
CA VAL A 423 25.48 -9.03 -18.34
C VAL A 423 24.73 -10.28 -18.81
N MET A 424 23.52 -10.12 -19.36
CA MET A 424 22.72 -11.25 -19.83
C MET A 424 23.33 -11.96 -21.05
N ILE A 425 23.91 -11.20 -22.00
CA ILE A 425 24.62 -11.76 -23.16
C ILE A 425 25.85 -12.54 -22.68
N HIS A 426 26.62 -11.99 -21.75
CA HIS A 426 27.78 -12.69 -21.20
C HIS A 426 27.35 -13.99 -20.49
N LEU A 427 26.27 -13.95 -19.69
CA LEU A 427 25.70 -15.15 -19.09
C LEU A 427 25.27 -16.19 -20.15
N ALA A 428 24.63 -15.77 -21.25
CA ALA A 428 24.25 -16.67 -22.34
C ALA A 428 25.45 -17.32 -23.05
N ILE A 429 26.54 -16.56 -23.24
CA ILE A 429 27.81 -17.09 -23.78
C ILE A 429 28.38 -18.14 -22.82
N LEU A 430 28.43 -17.86 -21.51
CA LEU A 430 28.94 -18.82 -20.53
C LEU A 430 28.10 -20.09 -20.49
N VAL A 431 26.77 -19.98 -20.46
CA VAL A 431 25.85 -21.13 -20.47
C VAL A 431 26.01 -21.98 -21.74
N SER A 432 26.32 -21.37 -22.88
CA SER A 432 26.46 -22.09 -24.16
C SER A 432 27.85 -22.69 -24.41
N THR A 433 28.89 -22.15 -23.76
CA THR A 433 30.30 -22.54 -23.99
C THR A 433 30.92 -23.37 -22.88
N THR A 434 30.28 -23.46 -21.71
CA THR A 434 30.81 -24.19 -20.56
C THR A 434 29.80 -25.19 -20.00
N THR A 435 30.28 -26.22 -19.31
CA THR A 435 29.45 -27.26 -18.67
C THR A 435 29.10 -26.93 -17.20
N ASN A 436 29.41 -25.72 -16.74
CA ASN A 436 29.16 -25.30 -15.37
C ASN A 436 27.66 -25.08 -15.11
N ASN A 437 27.22 -25.41 -13.89
CA ASN A 437 25.86 -25.12 -13.45
C ASN A 437 25.76 -23.67 -12.98
N TYR A 438 25.22 -22.80 -13.82
CA TYR A 438 24.93 -21.41 -13.48
C TYR A 438 23.53 -21.25 -12.88
N ALA A 439 23.38 -20.31 -11.95
CA ALA A 439 22.12 -19.99 -11.29
C ALA A 439 21.19 -19.17 -12.22
N VAL A 440 20.68 -19.84 -13.26
CA VAL A 440 19.77 -19.26 -14.25
C VAL A 440 18.83 -20.31 -14.80
N THR A 441 17.57 -19.93 -15.00
CA THR A 441 16.53 -20.75 -15.62
C THR A 441 16.20 -20.22 -17.01
N LEU A 442 15.91 -21.12 -17.96
CA LEU A 442 15.53 -20.74 -19.32
C LEU A 442 14.29 -19.83 -19.31
N ARG A 443 13.29 -20.16 -18.47
CA ARG A 443 12.05 -19.39 -18.35
C ARG A 443 12.31 -17.95 -17.91
N GLY A 444 13.07 -17.76 -16.83
CA GLY A 444 13.37 -16.43 -16.32
C GLY A 444 14.27 -15.64 -17.28
N PHE A 445 15.28 -16.29 -17.86
CA PHE A 445 16.18 -15.68 -18.82
C PHE A 445 15.45 -15.22 -20.09
N ALA A 446 14.55 -16.04 -20.64
CA ALA A 446 13.76 -15.68 -21.82
C ALA A 446 12.82 -14.49 -21.54
N LEU A 447 12.13 -14.51 -20.39
CA LEU A 447 11.28 -13.40 -19.96
C LEU A 447 12.08 -12.11 -19.73
N GLY A 448 13.24 -12.20 -19.07
CA GLY A 448 14.15 -11.08 -18.87
C GLY A 448 14.66 -10.51 -20.17
N THR A 449 15.06 -11.37 -21.11
CA THR A 449 15.53 -10.95 -22.44
C THR A 449 14.43 -10.20 -23.20
N LEU A 450 13.20 -10.74 -23.20
CA LEU A 450 12.05 -10.08 -23.81
C LEU A 450 11.81 -8.68 -23.21
N MET A 451 11.81 -8.60 -21.88
CA MET A 451 11.59 -7.35 -21.16
C MET A 451 12.69 -6.31 -21.46
N GLU A 452 13.95 -6.70 -21.28
CA GLU A 452 15.10 -5.81 -21.43
C GLU A 452 15.20 -5.29 -22.88
N VAL A 453 15.12 -6.17 -23.88
CA VAL A 453 15.20 -5.77 -25.30
C VAL A 453 14.11 -4.79 -25.68
N THR A 454 12.86 -5.07 -25.28
CA THR A 454 11.74 -4.18 -25.58
C THR A 454 11.87 -2.84 -24.85
N TYR A 455 12.36 -2.83 -23.61
CA TYR A 455 12.61 -1.59 -22.86
C TYR A 455 13.71 -0.74 -23.50
N LEU A 456 14.84 -1.33 -23.84
CA LEU A 456 15.94 -0.61 -24.48
C LEU A 456 15.48 0.08 -25.78
N VAL A 457 14.75 -0.65 -26.64
CA VAL A 457 14.20 -0.08 -27.88
C VAL A 457 13.21 1.05 -27.61
N LEU A 458 12.29 0.87 -26.65
CA LEU A 458 11.29 1.89 -26.31
C LEU A 458 11.92 3.16 -25.73
N TRP A 459 12.94 3.02 -24.88
CA TRP A 459 13.65 4.14 -24.27
C TRP A 459 14.55 4.87 -25.27
N ILE A 460 15.25 4.17 -26.16
CA ILE A 460 16.02 4.80 -27.25
C ILE A 460 15.08 5.61 -28.15
N ARG A 461 13.94 5.02 -28.55
CA ARG A 461 12.93 5.72 -29.34
C ARG A 461 12.39 6.94 -28.60
N PHE A 462 12.08 6.82 -27.31
CA PHE A 462 11.60 7.93 -26.49
C PHE A 462 12.63 9.06 -26.40
N TYR A 463 13.92 8.72 -26.19
CA TYR A 463 15.00 9.68 -26.11
C TYR A 463 15.19 10.42 -27.44
N TYR A 464 15.24 9.68 -28.55
CA TYR A 464 15.33 10.26 -29.90
C TYR A 464 14.16 11.21 -30.18
N VAL A 465 12.93 10.77 -29.95
CA VAL A 465 11.72 11.58 -30.22
C VAL A 465 11.66 12.81 -29.32
N SER A 466 11.97 12.68 -28.03
CA SER A 466 11.78 13.75 -27.05
C SER A 466 12.89 14.80 -27.07
N TYR A 467 14.12 14.40 -27.37
CA TYR A 467 15.29 15.26 -27.23
C TYR A 467 15.99 15.60 -28.54
N TYR A 468 15.93 14.71 -29.53
CA TYR A 468 16.59 14.92 -30.83
C TYR A 468 15.59 15.41 -31.89
N ALA A 469 14.60 14.59 -32.25
CA ALA A 469 13.67 14.85 -33.36
C ALA A 469 12.73 16.04 -33.09
N ASN A 470 12.15 16.14 -31.89
CA ASN A 470 11.29 17.29 -31.51
C ASN A 470 12.08 18.47 -30.92
N GLY A 471 13.40 18.48 -31.12
CA GLY A 471 14.27 19.63 -30.89
C GLY A 471 14.37 20.12 -29.45
N GLY A 472 14.02 19.31 -28.45
CA GLY A 472 14.13 19.70 -27.05
C GLY A 472 13.53 21.09 -26.78
N LYS A 473 12.29 21.37 -27.23
CA LYS A 473 11.65 22.70 -27.13
C LYS A 473 11.89 23.40 -25.78
N LYS A 474 11.85 22.65 -24.67
CA LYS A 474 12.16 23.13 -23.32
C LYS A 474 13.64 23.56 -23.11
N TYR A 475 14.60 22.87 -23.73
CA TYR A 475 16.02 23.23 -23.72
C TYR A 475 16.30 24.48 -24.56
N ILE A 476 15.70 24.58 -25.75
CA ILE A 476 15.81 25.79 -26.59
C ILE A 476 15.21 27.01 -25.87
N GLU A 477 14.05 26.85 -25.23
CA GLU A 477 13.38 27.90 -24.45
C GLU A 477 14.21 28.31 -23.21
N HIS A 478 14.81 27.35 -22.51
CA HIS A 478 15.72 27.63 -21.40
C HIS A 478 16.99 28.38 -21.84
N LYS A 479 17.61 27.98 -22.96
CA LYS A 479 18.78 28.67 -23.53
C LYS A 479 18.45 30.08 -24.00
N LYS A 480 17.24 30.30 -24.54
CA LYS A 480 16.73 31.65 -24.88
C LYS A 480 16.57 32.52 -23.63
N ASN A 481 16.03 31.97 -22.54
CA ASN A 481 15.85 32.71 -21.28
C ASN A 481 17.17 33.06 -20.59
N ILE A 482 18.20 32.21 -20.68
CA ILE A 482 19.55 32.52 -20.16
C ILE A 482 20.25 33.59 -21.01
N LYS A 483 19.99 33.65 -22.32
CA LYS A 483 20.53 34.70 -23.19
C LYS A 483 19.78 36.04 -23.08
N ALA A 484 18.61 36.04 -22.44
CA ALA A 484 17.76 37.22 -22.26
C ALA A 484 17.88 37.83 -20.85
N GLN A 485 18.64 37.18 -19.96
CA GLN A 485 19.16 37.72 -18.70
C GLN A 485 20.61 38.13 -18.93
#